data_AF-A0A0E2NYY3-F1
#
_entry.id   AF-A0A0E2NYY3-F1
#
_cell.length_a   1.000
_cell.length_b   1.000
_cell.length_c   1.000
_cell.angle_alpha   90.00
_cell.angle_beta   90.00
_cell.angle_gamma   90.00
#
_symmetry.space_group_name_H-M   'P 1'
#
loop_
_entity.id
_entity.type
_entity.pdbx_description
1 polymer ?
#
loop_
_entity_poly.entity_id
_entity_poly.type
_entity_poly.pdbx_seq_one_letter_code
_entity_poly.pdbx_strand_id
1 'polypeptide(L)'
;MTAEIAILNKSAVALAADSAVTISAGDVEEKTYDSAEKLFDLSHRDPIGVMIYNGMQFMQAPLQILISDYRRDCKSFPRLQDAALDFLTYLNAWGNDASAKVQTAAVESILMPLIRQINERITTRLERLLKDFKKSMHLETELNRIVDLVLATFEQIYRRVKPARFIGGSAPRITKGREAQIREIVEQNFMRADDRGFTDRVVALTKRAVLSETRTGSQTGIVIAGFGSRDLFPSLISFEIDGVVFGKLKYARTNFVDIDRDGERSRVLPFAQREMVERFLYGLDEGIERHITTFVNNTISSISKDIIAQLDMPEAERRLLIRQAGEAETAFNKRLREEEFEEIRSQSRKEIEDMVEFMPKSELASMAEALVNLTSLKRHVSRGMQTVGGPIDVAVISRADGFIWVKRKHYFEPELNLRYVHRVRSNLMMTESRDDEA
;
A
#
# COMPACT_ATOMS: atom_id res chain seq x y z
N MET A 1 -8.38 -7.85 6.51
CA MET A 1 -7.31 -7.98 5.49
C MET A 1 -7.92 -8.39 4.17
N THR A 2 -7.34 -7.97 3.04
CA THR A 2 -7.93 -8.07 1.70
C THR A 2 -6.98 -8.73 0.71
N ALA A 3 -7.48 -9.16 -0.45
CA ALA A 3 -6.68 -9.69 -1.54
C ALA A 3 -7.16 -9.11 -2.87
N GLU A 4 -6.24 -8.49 -3.59
CA GLU A 4 -6.50 -7.76 -4.83
C GLU A 4 -5.38 -8.04 -5.82
N ILE A 5 -5.76 -8.33 -7.07
CA ILE A 5 -4.81 -8.67 -8.13
C ILE A 5 -5.19 -8.03 -9.46
N ALA A 6 -4.17 -7.66 -10.23
CA ALA A 6 -4.31 -7.30 -11.63
C ALA A 6 -3.42 -8.19 -12.50
N ILE A 7 -3.97 -8.65 -13.62
CA ILE A 7 -3.26 -9.42 -14.64
C ILE A 7 -3.42 -8.71 -15.97
N LEU A 8 -2.31 -8.44 -16.65
CA LEU A 8 -2.29 -7.72 -17.92
C LEU A 8 -1.60 -8.59 -18.98
N ASN A 9 -2.14 -8.55 -20.19
CA ASN A 9 -1.42 -8.92 -21.40
C ASN A 9 -1.83 -7.99 -22.55
N LYS A 10 -1.37 -8.28 -23.77
CA LYS A 10 -1.66 -7.44 -24.94
C LYS A 10 -3.15 -7.33 -25.28
N SER A 11 -4.00 -8.24 -24.80
CA SER A 11 -5.42 -8.28 -25.15
C SER A 11 -6.33 -7.53 -24.17
N ALA A 12 -6.01 -7.57 -22.87
CA ALA A 12 -6.89 -7.10 -21.80
C ALA A 12 -6.18 -6.96 -20.45
N VAL A 13 -6.90 -6.34 -19.50
CA VAL A 13 -6.60 -6.39 -18.07
C VAL A 13 -7.69 -7.19 -17.37
N ALA A 14 -7.33 -8.16 -16.54
CA ALA A 14 -8.23 -8.78 -15.57
C ALA A 14 -7.93 -8.21 -14.17
N LEU A 15 -8.97 -7.78 -13.46
CA LEU A 15 -8.92 -7.31 -12.08
C LEU A 15 -9.77 -8.24 -11.22
N ALA A 16 -9.25 -8.67 -10.08
CA ALA A 16 -10.03 -9.43 -9.10
C ALA A 16 -9.76 -8.96 -7.68
N ALA A 17 -10.81 -8.95 -6.86
CA ALA A 17 -10.76 -8.47 -5.48
C ALA A 17 -11.69 -9.26 -4.55
N ASP A 18 -11.23 -9.55 -3.33
CA ASP A 18 -12.07 -10.11 -2.27
C ASP A 18 -13.03 -9.07 -1.69
N SER A 19 -14.10 -9.53 -1.05
CA SER A 19 -15.11 -8.65 -0.46
C SER A 19 -14.88 -8.27 1.00
N ALA A 20 -13.83 -8.82 1.61
CA ALA A 20 -13.51 -8.62 3.02
C ALA A 20 -13.04 -7.18 3.28
N VAL A 21 -13.57 -6.55 4.32
CA VAL A 21 -13.07 -5.29 4.90
C VAL A 21 -13.12 -5.41 6.41
N THR A 22 -12.02 -5.08 7.08
CA THR A 22 -11.95 -5.05 8.54
C THR A 22 -12.13 -3.61 9.01
N ILE A 23 -13.16 -3.36 9.80
CA ILE A 23 -13.45 -2.09 10.44
C ILE A 23 -13.09 -2.22 11.91
N SER A 24 -12.14 -1.42 12.38
CA SER A 24 -11.85 -1.27 13.80
C SER A 24 -12.75 -0.18 14.37
N ALA A 25 -13.58 -0.52 15.35
CA ALA A 25 -14.39 0.43 16.10
C ALA A 25 -13.76 0.64 17.48
N GLY A 26 -13.00 1.73 17.63
CA GLY A 26 -12.22 2.00 18.85
C GLY A 26 -10.97 1.11 18.99
N ASP A 27 -10.40 1.06 20.19
CA ASP A 27 -9.13 0.38 20.47
C ASP A 27 -9.24 -1.15 20.66
N VAL A 28 -10.45 -1.72 20.67
CA VAL A 28 -10.69 -3.09 21.18
C VAL A 28 -11.43 -4.02 20.22
N GLU A 29 -12.32 -3.51 19.34
CA GLU A 29 -13.16 -4.39 18.51
C GLU A 29 -12.88 -4.22 17.01
N GLU A 30 -12.41 -5.30 16.38
CA GLU A 30 -12.32 -5.43 14.93
C GLU A 30 -13.47 -6.28 14.40
N LYS A 31 -14.26 -5.71 13.49
CA LYS A 31 -15.32 -6.45 12.78
C LYS A 31 -15.02 -6.53 11.30
N THR A 32 -15.08 -7.73 10.75
CA THR A 32 -14.90 -7.96 9.31
C THR A 32 -16.26 -8.09 8.63
N TYR A 33 -16.41 -7.41 7.49
CA TYR A 33 -17.59 -7.45 6.62
C TYR A 33 -17.19 -7.98 5.24
N ASP A 34 -18.07 -8.76 4.60
CA ASP A 34 -17.81 -9.42 3.30
C ASP A 34 -18.61 -8.84 2.14
N SER A 35 -18.96 -7.57 2.21
CA SER A 35 -19.83 -6.91 1.22
C SER A 35 -19.19 -5.71 0.54
N ALA A 36 -17.88 -5.49 0.73
CA ALA A 36 -17.23 -4.32 0.17
C ALA A 36 -17.02 -4.46 -1.34
N GLU A 37 -17.56 -3.52 -2.12
CA GLU A 37 -17.22 -3.36 -3.53
C GLU A 37 -15.87 -2.66 -3.66
N LYS A 38 -14.97 -3.22 -4.47
CA LYS A 38 -13.61 -2.71 -4.65
C LYS A 38 -13.22 -2.48 -6.10
N LEU A 39 -14.01 -2.98 -7.03
CA LEU A 39 -13.82 -2.82 -8.47
C LEU A 39 -14.93 -1.93 -9.00
N PHE A 40 -14.58 -0.96 -9.83
CA PHE A 40 -15.53 -0.05 -10.44
C PHE A 40 -15.11 0.30 -11.86
N ASP A 41 -16.11 0.52 -12.71
CA ASP A 41 -15.92 1.24 -13.96
C ASP A 41 -15.66 2.72 -13.65
N LEU A 42 -14.53 3.25 -14.15
CA LEU A 42 -14.10 4.63 -13.94
C LEU A 42 -14.55 5.58 -15.07
N SER A 43 -14.80 5.06 -16.28
CA SER A 43 -15.22 5.87 -17.42
C SER A 43 -16.24 5.11 -18.27
N HIS A 44 -17.40 5.73 -18.49
CA HIS A 44 -18.39 5.19 -19.42
C HIS A 44 -18.02 5.37 -20.90
N ARG A 45 -16.93 6.09 -21.19
CA ARG A 45 -16.51 6.41 -22.55
C ARG A 45 -15.26 5.65 -22.99
N ASP A 46 -14.25 5.62 -22.14
CA ASP A 46 -13.01 4.88 -22.40
C ASP A 46 -13.00 3.59 -21.57
N PRO A 47 -12.42 2.49 -22.05
CA PRO A 47 -12.32 1.23 -21.33
C PRO A 47 -11.34 1.34 -20.15
N ILE A 48 -11.75 1.98 -19.06
CA ILE A 48 -10.93 2.28 -17.89
C ILE A 48 -11.66 1.86 -16.63
N GLY A 49 -11.03 0.98 -15.85
CA GLY A 49 -11.50 0.56 -14.54
C GLY A 49 -10.63 1.06 -13.41
N VAL A 50 -11.18 1.03 -12.20
CA VAL A 50 -10.49 1.34 -10.97
C VAL A 50 -10.70 0.23 -9.94
N MET A 51 -9.63 -0.15 -9.26
CA MET A 51 -9.64 -1.05 -8.10
C MET A 51 -9.10 -0.32 -6.87
N ILE A 52 -9.77 -0.47 -5.73
CA ILE A 52 -9.35 0.13 -4.45
C ILE A 52 -9.00 -0.94 -3.42
N TYR A 53 -7.98 -0.69 -2.61
CA TYR A 53 -7.53 -1.60 -1.54
C TYR A 53 -7.10 -0.83 -0.28
N ASN A 54 -6.95 -1.55 0.84
CA ASN A 54 -6.71 -1.02 2.19
C ASN A 54 -7.82 -0.10 2.71
N GLY A 55 -7.88 1.15 2.25
CA GLY A 55 -8.85 2.16 2.67
C GLY A 55 -10.02 2.27 1.69
N MET A 56 -11.25 2.27 2.21
CA MET A 56 -12.48 2.38 1.42
C MET A 56 -13.07 3.79 1.41
N GLN A 57 -12.49 4.70 2.19
CA GLN A 57 -12.96 6.06 2.37
C GLN A 57 -11.87 7.06 2.03
N PHE A 58 -12.29 8.20 1.51
CA PHE A 58 -11.45 9.35 1.25
C PHE A 58 -12.08 10.58 1.90
N MET A 59 -11.33 11.26 2.77
CA MET A 59 -11.81 12.47 3.47
C MET A 59 -13.20 12.25 4.12
N GLN A 60 -13.37 11.11 4.79
CA GLN A 60 -14.62 10.67 5.46
C GLN A 60 -15.82 10.40 4.52
N ALA A 61 -15.60 10.32 3.21
CA ALA A 61 -16.61 9.89 2.24
C ALA A 61 -16.26 8.52 1.62
N PRO A 62 -17.24 7.65 1.32
CA PRO A 62 -16.98 6.39 0.62
C PRO A 62 -16.46 6.63 -0.80
N LEU A 63 -15.34 6.00 -1.16
CA LEU A 63 -14.74 6.16 -2.50
C LEU A 63 -15.67 5.70 -3.63
N GLN A 64 -16.50 4.68 -3.39
CA GLN A 64 -17.52 4.23 -4.34
C GLN A 64 -18.42 5.38 -4.82
N ILE A 65 -18.81 6.29 -3.92
CA ILE A 65 -19.66 7.44 -4.25
C ILE A 65 -18.88 8.44 -5.09
N LEU A 66 -17.63 8.73 -4.71
CA LEU A 66 -16.76 9.66 -5.43
C LEU A 66 -16.43 9.16 -6.84
N ILE A 67 -16.17 7.86 -7.01
CA ILE A 67 -15.96 7.24 -8.33
C ILE A 67 -17.23 7.32 -9.18
N SER A 68 -18.39 7.07 -8.56
CA SER A 68 -19.68 7.14 -9.25
C SER A 68 -20.05 8.56 -9.69
N ASP A 69 -19.63 9.57 -8.93
CA ASP A 69 -19.81 10.98 -9.25
C ASP A 69 -18.82 11.42 -10.35
N TYR A 70 -17.53 11.10 -10.19
CA TYR A 70 -16.47 11.39 -11.17
C TYR A 70 -16.80 10.91 -12.59
N ARG A 71 -17.28 9.67 -12.73
CA ARG A 71 -17.54 9.08 -14.05
C ARG A 71 -18.74 9.68 -14.79
N ARG A 72 -19.56 10.52 -14.13
CA ARG A 72 -20.71 11.18 -14.78
C ARG A 72 -20.29 12.16 -15.87
N ASP A 73 -19.09 12.72 -15.75
CA ASP A 73 -18.57 13.71 -16.71
C ASP A 73 -18.17 13.07 -18.06
N CYS A 74 -18.10 11.73 -18.15
CA CYS A 74 -17.81 10.98 -19.38
C CYS A 74 -16.61 11.51 -20.19
N LYS A 75 -15.56 11.99 -19.50
CA LYS A 75 -14.34 12.49 -20.14
C LYS A 75 -13.62 11.34 -20.87
N SER A 76 -13.03 11.67 -22.02
CA SER A 76 -12.10 10.78 -22.71
C SER A 76 -10.66 11.27 -22.57
N PHE A 77 -9.74 10.33 -22.46
CA PHE A 77 -8.33 10.54 -22.23
C PHE A 77 -7.51 9.88 -23.35
N PRO A 78 -6.49 10.55 -23.91
CA PRO A 78 -5.60 9.94 -24.88
C PRO A 78 -4.85 8.73 -24.33
N ARG A 79 -4.41 8.83 -23.07
CA ARG A 79 -3.61 7.84 -22.36
C ARG A 79 -4.19 7.55 -20.98
N LEU A 80 -4.03 6.33 -20.49
CA LEU A 80 -4.48 5.94 -19.14
C LEU A 80 -3.93 6.84 -18.02
N GLN A 81 -2.67 7.27 -18.13
CA GLN A 81 -2.00 8.09 -17.13
C GLN A 81 -2.68 9.46 -16.98
N ASP A 82 -3.25 9.99 -18.07
CA ASP A 82 -4.00 11.25 -18.06
C ASP A 82 -5.29 11.10 -17.26
N ALA A 83 -6.03 10.00 -17.48
CA ALA A 83 -7.24 9.66 -16.71
C ALA A 83 -6.91 9.50 -15.21
N ALA A 84 -5.80 8.81 -14.92
CA ALA A 84 -5.35 8.59 -13.56
C ALA A 84 -5.01 9.89 -12.82
N LEU A 85 -4.31 10.81 -13.49
CA LEU A 85 -3.97 12.11 -12.90
C LEU A 85 -5.19 13.03 -12.78
N ASP A 86 -6.12 12.99 -13.75
CA ASP A 86 -7.39 13.72 -13.67
C ASP A 86 -8.22 13.23 -12.49
N PHE A 87 -8.31 11.92 -12.26
CA PHE A 87 -9.02 11.37 -11.10
C PHE A 87 -8.40 11.82 -9.77
N LEU A 88 -7.07 11.80 -9.64
CA LEU A 88 -6.42 12.34 -8.43
C LEU A 88 -6.63 13.86 -8.30
N THR A 89 -6.74 14.58 -9.41
CA THR A 89 -7.05 16.02 -9.41
C THR A 89 -8.47 16.29 -8.94
N TYR A 90 -9.44 15.46 -9.37
CA TYR A 90 -10.81 15.46 -8.86
C TYR A 90 -10.83 15.20 -7.34
N LEU A 91 -10.17 14.15 -6.86
CA LEU A 91 -10.09 13.84 -5.43
C LEU A 91 -9.44 14.99 -4.63
N ASN A 92 -8.41 15.62 -5.19
CA ASN A 92 -7.80 16.80 -4.58
C ASN A 92 -8.80 17.95 -4.44
N ALA A 93 -9.54 18.29 -5.50
CA ALA A 93 -10.56 19.34 -5.46
C ALA A 93 -11.66 19.01 -4.46
N TRP A 94 -12.25 17.82 -4.55
CA TRP A 94 -13.31 17.35 -3.65
C TRP A 94 -12.88 17.39 -2.18
N GLY A 95 -11.66 16.92 -1.88
CA GLY A 95 -11.13 16.96 -0.51
C GLY A 95 -10.79 18.35 0.01
N ASN A 96 -10.55 19.34 -0.86
CA ASN A 96 -10.38 20.74 -0.47
C ASN A 96 -11.70 21.42 -0.07
N ASP A 97 -12.82 20.97 -0.64
CA ASP A 97 -14.16 21.49 -0.33
C ASP A 97 -14.72 20.91 0.98
N ALA A 98 -14.04 19.93 1.57
CA ALA A 98 -14.42 19.34 2.85
C ALA A 98 -14.36 20.37 4.00
N SER A 99 -15.20 20.20 5.00
CA SER A 99 -15.23 21.08 6.19
C SER A 99 -13.86 21.14 6.91
N ALA A 100 -13.61 22.25 7.61
CA ALA A 100 -12.37 22.42 8.39
C ALA A 100 -12.11 21.27 9.38
N LYS A 101 -13.17 20.70 9.98
CA LYS A 101 -13.07 19.53 10.86
C LYS A 101 -12.48 18.31 10.14
N VAL A 102 -12.96 18.03 8.93
CA VAL A 102 -12.49 16.89 8.11
C VAL A 102 -11.05 17.12 7.64
N GLN A 103 -10.71 18.36 7.27
CA GLN A 103 -9.34 18.72 6.91
C GLN A 103 -8.37 18.56 8.08
N THR A 104 -8.75 18.98 9.29
CA THR A 104 -7.95 18.76 10.50
C THR A 104 -7.77 17.27 10.79
N ALA A 105 -8.84 16.48 10.73
CA ALA A 105 -8.76 15.04 10.92
C ALA A 105 -7.84 14.34 9.90
N ALA A 106 -7.77 14.84 8.65
CA ALA A 106 -6.85 14.32 7.64
C ALA A 106 -5.38 14.65 7.93
N VAL A 107 -5.10 15.79 8.57
CA VAL A 107 -3.74 16.10 9.05
C VAL A 107 -3.39 15.22 10.25
N GLU A 108 -4.32 15.05 11.18
CA GLU A 108 -4.14 14.19 12.35
C GLU A 108 -3.89 12.73 11.96
N SER A 109 -4.64 12.17 10.99
CA SER A 109 -4.46 10.77 10.58
C SER A 109 -3.04 10.47 10.09
N ILE A 110 -2.34 11.46 9.54
CA ILE A 110 -0.95 11.34 9.08
C ILE A 110 0.04 11.50 10.24
N LEU A 111 -0.25 12.38 11.20
CA LEU A 111 0.65 12.70 12.31
C LEU A 111 0.56 11.69 13.46
N MET A 112 -0.64 11.23 13.77
CA MET A 112 -0.94 10.36 14.91
C MET A 112 -0.12 9.06 14.93
N PRO A 113 0.12 8.36 13.80
CA PRO A 113 0.98 7.18 13.80
C PRO A 113 2.41 7.48 14.27
N LEU A 114 3.01 8.59 13.84
CA LEU A 114 4.35 8.99 14.29
C LEU A 114 4.34 9.38 15.76
N ILE A 115 3.37 10.20 16.17
CA ILE A 115 3.20 10.65 17.55
C ILE A 115 3.07 9.44 18.48
N ARG A 116 2.20 8.49 18.13
CA ARG A 116 1.99 7.25 18.89
C ARG A 116 3.26 6.42 18.98
N GLN A 117 3.99 6.25 17.87
CA GLN A 117 5.26 5.51 17.88
C GLN A 117 6.34 6.17 18.74
N ILE A 118 6.41 7.51 18.75
CA ILE A 118 7.33 8.24 19.63
C ILE A 118 6.95 7.97 21.09
N ASN A 119 5.66 8.12 21.44
CA ASN A 119 5.14 7.85 22.77
C ASN A 119 5.41 6.41 23.22
N GLU A 120 5.04 5.42 22.42
CA GLU A 120 5.26 3.99 22.70
C GLU A 120 6.75 3.67 22.95
N ARG A 121 7.66 4.23 22.14
CA ARG A 121 9.10 4.01 22.31
C ARG A 121 9.67 4.67 23.57
N ILE A 122 9.19 5.86 23.92
CA ILE A 122 9.56 6.53 25.18
C ILE A 122 9.06 5.68 26.36
N THR A 123 7.78 5.34 26.38
CA THR A 123 7.15 4.54 27.45
C THR A 123 7.84 3.18 27.62
N THR A 124 8.08 2.44 26.54
CA THR A 124 8.75 1.13 26.59
C THR A 124 10.17 1.22 27.18
N ARG A 125 10.92 2.29 26.85
CA ARG A 125 12.27 2.48 27.41
C ARG A 125 12.23 2.92 28.85
N LEU A 126 11.26 3.73 29.25
CA LEU A 126 11.05 4.13 30.63
C LEU A 126 10.67 2.96 31.53
N GLU A 127 9.77 2.09 31.07
CA GLU A 127 9.39 0.89 31.81
C GLU A 127 10.59 -0.04 32.05
N ARG A 128 11.50 -0.17 31.08
CA ARG A 128 12.75 -0.93 31.25
C ARG A 128 13.66 -0.29 32.29
N LEU A 129 13.87 1.03 32.19
CA LEU A 129 14.67 1.77 33.17
C LEU A 129 14.12 1.60 34.60
N LEU A 130 12.80 1.65 34.78
CA LEU A 130 12.14 1.48 36.08
C LEU A 130 12.29 0.04 36.63
N LYS A 131 12.31 -0.97 35.77
CA LYS A 131 12.54 -2.38 36.18
C LYS A 131 13.97 -2.62 36.64
N ASP A 132 14.95 -1.95 36.02
CA ASP A 132 16.38 -2.08 36.33
C ASP A 132 16.85 -1.12 37.44
N PHE A 133 15.93 -0.36 38.04
CA PHE A 133 16.27 0.79 38.87
C PHE A 133 16.88 0.40 40.22
N LYS A 134 18.21 0.53 40.35
CA LYS A 134 18.90 0.62 41.66
C LYS A 134 18.88 2.07 42.13
N LYS A 135 18.41 2.25 43.38
CA LYS A 135 17.98 3.47 44.11
C LYS A 135 18.82 4.77 44.07
N SER A 136 19.77 5.00 43.16
CA SER A 136 20.73 6.10 43.28
C SER A 136 21.14 6.81 41.97
N MET A 137 20.26 6.93 40.98
CA MET A 137 20.51 7.76 39.78
C MET A 137 19.49 8.89 39.61
N HIS A 138 19.96 10.03 39.07
CA HIS A 138 19.14 11.19 38.69
C HIS A 138 18.13 10.80 37.61
N LEU A 139 16.92 10.41 38.03
CA LEU A 139 15.83 9.94 37.17
C LEU A 139 15.52 10.92 36.02
N GLU A 140 15.59 12.22 36.30
CA GLU A 140 15.35 13.28 35.31
C GLU A 140 16.40 13.32 34.20
N THR A 141 17.68 13.10 34.54
CA THR A 141 18.78 13.08 33.57
C THR A 141 18.65 11.88 32.63
N GLU A 142 18.32 10.70 33.15
CA GLU A 142 18.10 9.51 32.30
C GLU A 142 16.81 9.63 31.48
N LEU A 143 15.75 10.21 32.02
CA LEU A 143 14.53 10.49 31.27
C LEU A 143 14.83 11.39 30.06
N ASN A 144 15.56 12.49 30.25
CA ASN A 144 15.95 13.38 29.16
C ASN A 144 16.83 12.66 28.13
N ARG A 145 17.77 11.82 28.59
CA ARG A 145 18.60 10.99 27.71
C ARG A 145 17.78 9.99 26.88
N ILE A 146 16.78 9.35 27.46
CA ILE A 146 15.87 8.43 26.74
C ILE A 146 15.12 9.19 25.65
N VAL A 147 14.53 10.34 26.00
CA VAL A 147 13.79 11.19 25.07
C VAL A 147 14.70 11.63 23.92
N ASP A 148 15.90 12.13 24.23
CA ASP A 148 16.88 12.55 23.23
C ASP A 148 17.26 11.42 22.29
N LEU A 149 17.51 10.22 22.81
CA LEU A 149 17.85 9.05 22.01
C LEU A 149 16.70 8.62 21.10
N VAL A 150 15.45 8.64 21.60
CA VAL A 150 14.27 8.31 20.79
C VAL A 150 14.10 9.33 19.67
N LEU A 151 14.09 10.63 19.99
CA LEU A 151 13.93 11.68 19.00
C LEU A 151 15.05 11.68 17.97
N ALA A 152 16.32 11.53 18.39
CA ALA A 152 17.46 11.42 17.48
C ALA A 152 17.32 10.24 16.50
N THR A 153 16.77 9.12 16.96
CA THR A 153 16.48 7.95 16.11
C THR A 153 15.48 8.32 15.02
N PHE A 154 14.36 8.97 15.37
CA PHE A 154 13.37 9.40 14.38
C PHE A 154 13.93 10.49 13.45
N GLU A 155 14.69 11.44 13.97
CA GLU A 155 15.35 12.47 13.16
C GLU A 155 16.26 11.86 12.09
N GLN A 156 17.02 10.82 12.44
CA GLN A 156 17.86 10.08 11.50
C GLN A 156 17.05 9.32 10.46
N ILE A 157 15.93 8.70 10.86
CA ILE A 157 15.02 8.01 9.94
C ILE A 157 14.46 9.02 8.93
N TYR A 158 13.84 10.11 9.40
CA TYR A 158 13.18 11.11 8.57
C TYR A 158 14.15 11.95 7.72
N ARG A 159 15.43 12.02 8.07
CA ARG A 159 16.48 12.59 7.19
C ARG A 159 16.70 11.78 5.91
N ARG A 160 16.40 10.48 5.93
CA ARG A 160 16.61 9.56 4.79
C ARG A 160 15.34 9.30 3.98
N VAL A 161 14.17 9.69 4.47
CA VAL A 161 12.89 9.49 3.78
C VAL A 161 12.79 10.46 2.60
N LYS A 162 12.35 9.94 1.45
CA LYS A 162 12.15 10.73 0.24
C LYS A 162 10.99 11.75 0.43
N PRO A 163 11.03 12.91 -0.25
CA PRO A 163 9.89 13.82 -0.30
C PRO A 163 8.66 13.16 -0.92
N ALA A 164 7.48 13.44 -0.37
CA ALA A 164 6.21 12.99 -0.94
C ALA A 164 5.85 13.74 -2.22
N ARG A 165 4.99 13.14 -3.04
CA ARG A 165 4.37 13.81 -4.19
C ARG A 165 3.03 14.38 -3.79
N PHE A 166 2.70 15.50 -4.42
CA PHE A 166 1.45 16.24 -4.19
C PHE A 166 0.82 16.62 -5.52
N ILE A 167 -0.50 16.63 -5.57
CA ILE A 167 -1.23 17.14 -6.74
C ILE A 167 -0.87 18.62 -6.95
N GLY A 168 -0.66 19.00 -8.21
CA GLY A 168 -0.12 20.31 -8.60
C GLY A 168 1.42 20.41 -8.52
N GLY A 169 2.14 19.29 -8.37
CA GLY A 169 3.59 19.19 -8.60
C GLY A 169 4.50 19.82 -7.54
N SER A 170 3.95 20.44 -6.51
CA SER A 170 4.72 21.11 -5.45
C SER A 170 4.13 20.82 -4.07
N ALA A 171 5.00 20.67 -3.07
CA ALA A 171 4.58 20.48 -1.69
C ALA A 171 3.80 21.69 -1.14
N PRO A 172 2.83 21.48 -0.22
CA PRO A 172 2.14 22.58 0.43
C PRO A 172 3.11 23.38 1.31
N ARG A 173 3.00 24.72 1.28
CA ARG A 173 3.78 25.59 2.17
C ARG A 173 3.30 25.46 3.61
N ILE A 174 4.21 25.29 4.56
CA ILE A 174 3.87 25.33 5.99
C ILE A 174 3.88 26.80 6.44
N THR A 175 2.70 27.42 6.46
CA THR A 175 2.52 28.79 6.95
C THR A 175 2.51 28.82 8.48
N LYS A 176 2.60 30.01 9.09
CA LYS A 176 2.51 30.16 10.56
C LYS A 176 1.24 29.53 11.14
N GLY A 177 0.10 29.66 10.45
CA GLY A 177 -1.17 29.04 10.90
C GLY A 177 -1.14 27.50 10.83
N ARG A 178 -0.55 26.93 9.77
CA ARG A 178 -0.40 25.46 9.64
C ARG A 178 0.58 24.90 10.66
N GLU A 179 1.65 25.64 10.95
CA GLU A 179 2.58 25.28 12.02
C GLU A 179 1.94 25.35 13.40
N ALA A 180 1.10 26.36 13.66
CA ALA A 180 0.32 26.44 14.88
C ALA A 180 -0.64 25.24 15.03
N GLN A 181 -1.32 24.84 13.95
CA GLN A 181 -2.17 23.64 13.95
C GLN A 181 -1.36 22.36 14.26
N ILE A 182 -0.19 22.17 13.63
CA ILE A 182 0.68 21.03 13.92
C ILE A 182 1.12 21.05 15.39
N ARG A 183 1.49 22.22 15.89
CA ARG A 183 1.92 22.40 17.28
C ARG A 183 0.81 22.06 18.26
N GLU A 184 -0.41 22.51 18.00
CA GLU A 184 -1.59 22.18 18.81
C GLU A 184 -1.81 20.66 18.88
N ILE A 185 -1.73 19.96 17.75
CA ILE A 185 -1.83 18.48 17.71
C ILE A 185 -0.72 17.84 18.54
N VAL A 186 0.52 18.33 18.46
CA VAL A 186 1.64 17.81 19.26
C VAL A 186 1.39 18.06 20.75
N GLU A 187 1.04 19.27 21.14
CA GLU A 187 0.83 19.65 22.55
C GLU A 187 -0.32 18.86 23.20
N GLN A 188 -1.37 18.52 22.45
CA GLN A 188 -2.47 17.70 22.95
C GLN A 188 -2.11 16.22 23.18
N ASN A 189 -1.02 15.72 22.56
CA ASN A 189 -0.69 14.30 22.54
C ASN A 189 0.58 13.92 23.34
N PHE A 190 1.26 14.89 23.95
CA PHE A 190 2.44 14.65 24.77
C PHE A 190 2.30 15.27 26.15
N MET A 191 2.54 14.47 27.20
CA MET A 191 2.52 14.96 28.59
C MET A 191 3.62 16.01 28.87
N ARG A 192 4.72 15.99 28.12
CA ARG A 192 5.85 16.94 28.21
C ARG A 192 5.72 18.14 27.27
N ALA A 193 4.49 18.55 26.95
CA ALA A 193 4.24 19.67 26.03
C ALA A 193 4.78 21.02 26.54
N ASP A 194 5.00 21.14 27.85
CA ASP A 194 5.58 22.29 28.55
C ASP A 194 7.08 22.48 28.27
N ASP A 195 7.80 21.41 27.93
CA ASP A 195 9.20 21.45 27.50
C ASP A 195 9.28 21.95 26.04
N ARG A 196 9.57 23.25 25.89
CA ARG A 196 9.71 23.89 24.57
C ARG A 196 10.74 23.20 23.67
N GLY A 197 11.85 22.72 24.23
CA GLY A 197 12.90 22.06 23.45
C GLY A 197 12.42 20.73 22.88
N PHE A 198 11.68 19.97 23.68
CA PHE A 198 11.01 18.75 23.22
C PHE A 198 9.95 19.04 22.15
N THR A 199 9.01 19.94 22.45
CA THR A 199 7.89 20.27 21.56
C THR A 199 8.39 20.77 20.21
N ASP A 200 9.38 21.66 20.16
CA ASP A 200 9.93 22.17 18.90
C ASP A 200 10.60 21.09 18.05
N ARG A 201 11.27 20.12 18.67
CA ARG A 201 11.85 18.98 17.94
C ARG A 201 10.77 18.06 17.37
N VAL A 202 9.73 17.78 18.14
CA VAL A 202 8.60 16.96 17.65
C VAL A 202 7.84 17.69 16.54
N VAL A 203 7.59 19.01 16.67
CA VAL A 203 6.99 19.84 15.61
C VAL A 203 7.86 19.82 14.34
N ALA A 204 9.18 19.88 14.46
CA ALA A 204 10.08 19.77 13.31
C ALA A 204 10.00 18.39 12.64
N LEU A 205 9.90 17.32 13.43
CA LEU A 205 9.72 15.95 12.94
C LEU A 205 8.37 15.77 12.22
N THR A 206 7.28 16.22 12.81
CA THR A 206 5.93 16.11 12.23
C THR A 206 5.80 16.93 10.95
N LYS A 207 6.39 18.13 10.91
CA LYS A 207 6.50 18.93 9.66
C LYS A 207 7.20 18.16 8.55
N ARG A 208 8.33 17.50 8.86
CA ARG A 208 9.01 16.64 7.88
C ARG A 208 8.13 15.46 7.47
N ALA A 209 7.50 14.80 8.43
CA ALA A 209 6.66 13.63 8.18
C ALA A 209 5.51 13.91 7.21
N VAL A 210 4.83 15.05 7.38
CA VAL A 210 3.75 15.49 6.47
C VAL A 210 4.25 15.62 5.03
N LEU A 211 5.49 16.10 4.84
CA LEU A 211 6.08 16.37 3.54
C LEU A 211 6.87 15.19 2.96
N SER A 212 6.97 14.08 3.69
CA SER A 212 7.75 12.90 3.33
C SER A 212 6.85 11.73 2.89
N GLU A 213 7.40 10.85 2.06
CA GLU A 213 6.77 9.60 1.59
C GLU A 213 6.76 8.55 2.71
N THR A 214 6.11 8.88 3.83
CA THR A 214 5.88 7.95 4.93
C THR A 214 4.69 7.08 4.62
N ARG A 215 4.91 5.76 4.67
CA ARG A 215 3.80 4.80 4.63
C ARG A 215 3.06 4.85 5.96
N THR A 216 1.86 5.43 5.95
CA THR A 216 0.93 5.32 7.06
C THR A 216 0.18 3.99 6.89
N GLY A 217 -0.06 3.25 7.97
CA GLY A 217 -0.77 1.96 7.91
C GLY A 217 -2.24 2.09 7.47
N SER A 218 -2.71 3.31 7.21
CA SER A 218 -4.07 3.70 6.84
C SER A 218 -4.18 4.20 5.39
N GLN A 219 -3.16 3.96 4.56
CA GLN A 219 -3.17 4.40 3.17
C GLN A 219 -4.28 3.76 2.36
N THR A 220 -4.88 4.56 1.47
CA THR A 220 -5.83 4.04 0.48
C THR A 220 -5.09 3.75 -0.82
N GLY A 221 -5.17 2.51 -1.27
CA GLY A 221 -4.64 2.08 -2.55
C GLY A 221 -5.64 2.32 -3.66
N ILE A 222 -5.19 2.90 -4.76
CA ILE A 222 -5.98 3.11 -5.99
C ILE A 222 -5.19 2.53 -7.16
N VAL A 223 -5.83 1.67 -7.94
CA VAL A 223 -5.27 1.04 -9.13
C VAL A 223 -6.17 1.40 -10.29
N ILE A 224 -5.62 2.05 -11.31
CA ILE A 224 -6.35 2.43 -12.52
C ILE A 224 -5.73 1.65 -13.68
N ALA A 225 -6.57 0.93 -14.42
CA ALA A 225 -6.11 0.04 -15.48
C ALA A 225 -7.09 0.04 -16.65
N GLY A 226 -6.58 -0.21 -17.85
CA GLY A 226 -7.38 -0.21 -19.07
C GLY A 226 -6.67 0.48 -20.22
N PHE A 227 -7.43 1.19 -21.07
CA PHE A 227 -6.92 1.84 -22.28
C PHE A 227 -7.45 3.27 -22.36
N GLY A 228 -6.57 4.22 -22.62
CA GLY A 228 -6.96 5.50 -23.19
C GLY A 228 -7.36 5.35 -24.67
N SER A 229 -8.00 6.37 -25.22
CA SER A 229 -8.48 6.39 -26.62
C SER A 229 -7.39 6.16 -27.67
N ARG A 230 -6.12 6.43 -27.35
CA ARG A 230 -4.96 6.19 -28.25
C ARG A 230 -4.09 5.00 -27.82
N ASP A 231 -4.44 4.32 -26.74
CA ASP A 231 -3.70 3.16 -26.27
C ASP A 231 -4.04 1.93 -27.12
N LEU A 232 -3.02 1.30 -27.70
CA LEU A 232 -3.19 0.06 -28.47
C LEU A 232 -3.30 -1.16 -27.54
N PHE A 233 -2.55 -1.14 -26.46
CA PHE A 233 -2.43 -2.17 -25.44
C PHE A 233 -2.79 -1.59 -24.08
N PRO A 234 -3.13 -2.42 -23.10
CA PRO A 234 -3.52 -1.89 -21.80
C PRO A 234 -2.32 -1.40 -21.01
N SER A 235 -2.58 -0.45 -20.12
CA SER A 235 -1.63 -0.03 -19.10
C SER A 235 -2.27 -0.19 -17.72
N LEU A 236 -1.45 -0.09 -16.68
CA LEU A 236 -1.89 0.02 -15.29
C LEU A 236 -1.03 1.02 -14.56
N ILE A 237 -1.66 1.88 -13.77
CA ILE A 237 -0.99 2.77 -12.83
C ILE A 237 -1.64 2.66 -11.46
N SER A 238 -0.82 2.58 -10.41
CA SER A 238 -1.33 2.50 -9.05
C SER A 238 -0.70 3.54 -8.13
N PHE A 239 -1.49 3.98 -7.16
CA PHE A 239 -1.13 4.96 -6.16
C PHE A 239 -1.50 4.49 -4.76
N GLU A 240 -0.76 4.97 -3.78
CA GLU A 240 -1.17 5.02 -2.38
C GLU A 240 -1.42 6.49 -2.01
N ILE A 241 -2.58 6.80 -1.42
CA ILE A 241 -2.96 8.15 -1.00
C ILE A 241 -3.16 8.24 0.51
N ASP A 242 -2.70 9.35 1.09
CA ASP A 242 -2.83 9.64 2.54
C ASP A 242 -3.99 10.63 2.84
N GLY A 243 -4.57 11.26 1.81
CA GLY A 243 -5.57 12.33 1.95
C GLY A 243 -5.06 13.71 1.56
N VAL A 244 -5.90 14.74 1.72
CA VAL A 244 -5.55 16.13 1.42
C VAL A 244 -4.91 16.78 2.63
N VAL A 245 -3.66 17.21 2.46
CA VAL A 245 -2.91 17.92 3.49
C VAL A 245 -2.65 19.35 3.05
N PHE A 246 -3.11 20.30 3.85
CA PHE A 246 -2.84 21.72 3.61
C PHE A 246 -3.20 22.17 2.18
N GLY A 247 -4.32 21.63 1.70
CA GLY A 247 -4.92 21.88 0.40
C GLY A 247 -4.35 21.05 -0.76
N LYS A 248 -3.48 20.07 -0.49
CA LYS A 248 -2.91 19.21 -1.53
C LYS A 248 -3.02 17.74 -1.18
N LEU A 249 -3.58 16.97 -2.10
CA LEU A 249 -3.61 15.50 -2.04
C LEU A 249 -2.18 14.96 -2.09
N LYS A 250 -1.80 14.27 -1.02
CA LYS A 250 -0.53 13.57 -0.89
C LYS A 250 -0.68 12.16 -1.47
N TYR A 251 0.24 11.79 -2.36
CA TYR A 251 0.22 10.46 -2.99
C TYR A 251 1.63 9.92 -3.25
N ALA A 252 1.73 8.60 -3.36
CA ALA A 252 2.90 7.88 -3.83
C ALA A 252 2.50 7.04 -5.05
N ARG A 253 3.27 7.06 -6.12
CA ARG A 253 3.05 6.15 -7.27
C ARG A 253 3.75 4.84 -6.95
N THR A 254 2.99 3.75 -6.86
CA THR A 254 3.52 2.45 -6.45
C THR A 254 3.89 1.56 -7.62
N ASN A 255 3.07 1.51 -8.68
CA ASN A 255 3.36 0.74 -9.88
C ASN A 255 2.98 1.52 -11.14
N PHE A 256 3.68 1.21 -12.22
CA PHE A 256 3.33 1.61 -13.56
C PHE A 256 3.73 0.48 -14.51
N VAL A 257 2.78 -0.01 -15.28
CA VAL A 257 2.91 -1.07 -16.28
C VAL A 257 2.35 -0.53 -17.57
N ASP A 258 3.09 -0.68 -18.65
CA ASP A 258 2.68 -0.27 -19.98
C ASP A 258 2.94 -1.43 -20.93
N ILE A 259 1.89 -2.16 -21.31
CA ILE A 259 2.05 -3.32 -22.16
C ILE A 259 2.40 -2.84 -23.57
N ASP A 260 3.42 -3.44 -24.17
CA ASP A 260 3.91 -3.05 -25.48
C ASP A 260 4.41 -4.26 -26.30
N ARG A 261 4.73 -4.04 -27.58
CA ARG A 261 5.34 -5.03 -28.49
C ARG A 261 6.80 -5.27 -28.18
N ASP A 262 7.54 -4.18 -27.97
CA ASP A 262 9.00 -4.16 -27.81
C ASP A 262 9.43 -3.96 -26.34
N GLY A 263 8.45 -3.92 -25.42
CA GLY A 263 8.64 -3.78 -23.98
C GLY A 263 8.01 -4.92 -23.19
N GLU A 264 7.30 -4.55 -22.12
CA GLU A 264 6.61 -5.48 -21.23
C GLU A 264 5.39 -6.09 -21.93
N ARG A 265 5.28 -7.43 -21.96
CA ARG A 265 4.24 -8.12 -22.76
C ARG A 265 3.07 -8.62 -21.93
N SER A 266 3.33 -8.86 -20.65
CA SER A 266 2.38 -9.31 -19.66
C SER A 266 2.86 -8.92 -18.27
N ARG A 267 1.94 -8.91 -17.31
CA ARG A 267 2.26 -8.66 -15.92
C ARG A 267 1.25 -9.30 -14.99
N VAL A 268 1.72 -9.83 -13.86
CA VAL A 268 0.88 -10.21 -12.72
C VAL A 268 1.26 -9.35 -11.52
N LEU A 269 0.27 -8.64 -10.94
CA LEU A 269 0.49 -7.68 -9.85
C LEU A 269 -0.46 -7.93 -8.67
N PRO A 270 0.04 -8.44 -7.52
CA PRO A 270 -0.72 -8.46 -6.28
C PRO A 270 -0.63 -7.12 -5.53
N PHE A 271 -1.74 -6.63 -4.98
CA PHE A 271 -1.78 -5.35 -4.25
C PHE A 271 -1.83 -5.51 -2.73
N ALA A 272 -2.74 -6.33 -2.20
CA ALA A 272 -2.81 -6.64 -0.77
C ALA A 272 -2.61 -8.14 -0.50
N GLN A 273 -2.12 -8.44 0.72
CA GLN A 273 -1.72 -9.79 1.14
C GLN A 273 -0.88 -10.54 0.11
N ARG A 274 0.21 -9.90 -0.29
CA ARG A 274 1.06 -10.39 -1.37
C ARG A 274 1.71 -11.72 -1.05
N GLU A 275 1.98 -12.03 0.23
CA GLU A 275 2.71 -13.22 0.68
C GLU A 275 2.33 -14.51 -0.05
N MET A 276 1.04 -14.81 -0.17
CA MET A 276 0.61 -16.07 -0.80
C MET A 276 0.63 -16.06 -2.29
N VAL A 277 0.29 -14.92 -2.89
CA VAL A 277 0.35 -14.76 -4.33
C VAL A 277 1.81 -14.74 -4.75
N GLU A 278 2.68 -14.01 -4.06
CA GLU A 278 4.13 -13.98 -4.27
C GLU A 278 4.75 -15.36 -4.10
N ARG A 279 4.39 -16.12 -3.06
CA ARG A 279 4.91 -17.48 -2.90
C ARG A 279 4.50 -18.39 -4.06
N PHE A 280 3.27 -18.25 -4.57
CA PHE A 280 2.82 -19.01 -5.73
C PHE A 280 3.51 -18.54 -7.02
N LEU A 281 3.64 -17.23 -7.22
CA LEU A 281 4.17 -16.63 -8.45
C LEU A 281 5.70 -16.72 -8.54
N TYR A 282 6.38 -16.55 -7.42
CA TYR A 282 7.82 -16.33 -7.34
C TYR A 282 8.56 -17.45 -6.59
N GLY A 283 7.82 -18.43 -6.05
CA GLY A 283 8.36 -19.49 -5.20
C GLY A 283 8.74 -19.05 -3.77
N LEU A 284 8.88 -17.74 -3.53
CA LEU A 284 9.34 -17.14 -2.28
C LEU A 284 8.46 -15.96 -1.88
N ASP A 285 8.34 -15.73 -0.58
CA ASP A 285 7.74 -14.53 0.03
C ASP A 285 8.70 -13.91 1.06
N GLU A 286 8.46 -12.65 1.46
CA GLU A 286 9.34 -11.95 2.42
C GLU A 286 9.54 -12.71 3.74
N GLY A 287 8.55 -13.48 4.19
CA GLY A 287 8.62 -14.30 5.39
C GLY A 287 9.60 -15.46 5.21
N ILE A 288 9.52 -16.16 4.08
CA ILE A 288 10.46 -17.24 3.72
C ILE A 288 11.89 -16.68 3.60
N GLU A 289 12.07 -15.57 2.89
CA GLU A 289 13.38 -14.95 2.73
C GLU A 289 14.01 -14.54 4.05
N ARG A 290 13.20 -13.97 4.95
CA ARG A 290 13.64 -13.63 6.30
C ARG A 290 14.06 -14.88 7.07
N HIS A 291 13.29 -15.96 6.96
CA HIS A 291 13.61 -17.23 7.63
C HIS A 291 14.91 -17.85 7.10
N ILE A 292 15.07 -17.92 5.77
CA ILE A 292 16.30 -18.39 5.12
C ILE A 292 17.48 -17.51 5.52
N THR A 293 17.34 -16.19 5.47
CA THR A 293 18.39 -15.25 5.87
C THR A 293 18.80 -15.45 7.32
N THR A 294 17.85 -15.57 8.25
CA THR A 294 18.16 -15.81 9.66
C THR A 294 18.84 -17.16 9.88
N PHE A 295 18.34 -18.23 9.24
CA PHE A 295 18.94 -19.55 9.31
C PHE A 295 20.39 -19.52 8.82
N VAL A 296 20.63 -19.00 7.62
CA VAL A 296 21.96 -18.95 7.00
C VAL A 296 22.91 -18.06 7.80
N ASN A 297 22.47 -16.90 8.29
CA ASN A 297 23.29 -16.03 9.15
C ASN A 297 23.77 -16.77 10.41
N ASN A 298 22.86 -17.49 11.07
CA ASN A 298 23.18 -18.21 12.29
C ASN A 298 24.13 -19.38 12.00
N THR A 299 23.88 -20.13 10.93
CA THR A 299 24.70 -21.28 10.54
C THR A 299 26.12 -20.87 10.12
N ILE A 300 26.27 -19.86 9.25
CA ILE A 300 27.59 -19.39 8.82
C ILE A 300 28.37 -18.84 10.02
N SER A 301 27.73 -18.05 10.89
CA SER A 301 28.37 -17.51 12.09
C SER A 301 28.77 -18.59 13.10
N SER A 302 28.01 -19.70 13.19
CA SER A 302 28.41 -20.85 14.00
C SER A 302 29.62 -21.55 13.41
N ILE A 303 29.59 -21.86 12.10
CA ILE A 303 30.69 -22.53 11.39
C ILE A 303 31.99 -21.72 11.52
N SER A 304 31.93 -20.40 11.32
CA SER A 304 33.10 -19.52 11.44
C SER A 304 33.69 -19.54 12.84
N LYS A 305 32.84 -19.47 13.88
CA LYS A 305 33.27 -19.58 15.28
C LYS A 305 33.88 -20.94 15.62
N ASP A 306 33.27 -22.03 15.16
CA ASP A 306 33.74 -23.40 15.45
C ASP A 306 35.09 -23.66 14.79
N ILE A 307 35.29 -23.24 13.53
CA ILE A 307 36.58 -23.33 12.83
C ILE A 307 37.64 -22.50 13.57
N ILE A 308 37.33 -21.24 13.90
CA ILE A 308 38.28 -20.35 14.60
C ILE A 308 38.63 -20.90 15.99
N ALA A 309 37.69 -21.54 16.69
CA ALA A 309 37.93 -22.11 18.01
C ALA A 309 38.90 -23.30 17.99
N GLN A 310 38.91 -24.09 16.92
CA GLN A 310 39.78 -25.27 16.79
C GLN A 310 41.21 -24.96 16.31
N LEU A 311 41.44 -23.77 15.77
CA LEU A 311 42.76 -23.36 15.30
C LEU A 311 43.60 -22.81 16.46
N ASP A 312 44.82 -23.33 16.60
CA ASP A 312 45.84 -22.76 17.51
C ASP A 312 46.61 -21.67 16.76
N MET A 313 46.49 -20.43 17.22
CA MET A 313 47.11 -19.26 16.57
C MET A 313 47.24 -18.08 17.54
N PRO A 314 48.20 -17.16 17.32
CA PRO A 314 48.35 -15.95 18.12
C PRO A 314 47.07 -15.10 18.16
N GLU A 315 46.81 -14.41 19.28
CA GLU A 315 45.60 -13.57 19.44
C GLU A 315 45.43 -12.51 18.34
N ALA A 316 46.53 -11.95 17.85
CA ALA A 316 46.48 -10.93 16.79
C ALA A 316 45.93 -11.51 15.47
N GLU A 317 46.35 -12.71 15.10
CA GLU A 317 45.86 -13.43 13.91
C GLU A 317 44.41 -13.89 14.11
N ARG A 318 44.06 -14.37 15.30
CA ARG A 318 42.69 -14.73 15.66
C ARG A 318 41.73 -13.54 15.50
N ARG A 319 42.11 -12.35 15.98
CA ARG A 319 41.30 -11.12 15.83
C ARG A 319 41.14 -10.72 14.36
N LEU A 320 42.20 -10.83 13.56
CA LEU A 320 42.14 -10.56 12.13
C LEU A 320 41.18 -11.52 11.41
N LEU A 321 41.27 -12.81 11.72
CA LEU A 321 40.43 -13.85 11.13
C LEU A 321 38.95 -13.66 11.50
N ILE A 322 38.63 -13.33 12.75
CA ILE A 322 37.27 -12.98 13.18
C ILE A 322 36.72 -11.80 12.37
N ARG A 323 37.54 -10.76 12.16
CA ARG A 323 37.14 -9.60 11.38
C ARG A 323 36.88 -9.97 9.92
N GLN A 324 37.79 -10.73 9.29
CA GLN A 324 37.64 -11.19 7.92
C GLN A 324 36.42 -12.11 7.74
N ALA A 325 36.16 -12.99 8.71
CA ALA A 325 34.96 -13.81 8.73
C ALA A 325 33.69 -12.95 8.80
N GLY A 326 33.66 -11.93 9.66
CA GLY A 326 32.52 -11.00 9.74
C GLY A 326 32.33 -10.17 8.45
N GLU A 327 33.41 -9.75 7.79
CA GLU A 327 33.37 -9.07 6.50
C GLU A 327 32.81 -10.01 5.40
N ALA A 328 33.26 -11.28 5.38
CA ALA A 328 32.77 -12.30 4.46
C ALA A 328 31.29 -12.66 4.69
N GLU A 329 30.88 -12.81 5.96
CA GLU A 329 29.47 -13.00 6.36
C GLU A 329 28.60 -11.85 5.85
N THR A 330 29.06 -10.60 6.02
CA THR A 330 28.33 -9.42 5.55
C THR A 330 28.21 -9.41 4.02
N ALA A 331 29.30 -9.74 3.31
CA ALA A 331 29.31 -9.81 1.86
C ALA A 331 28.39 -10.91 1.32
N PHE A 332 28.42 -12.11 1.92
CA PHE A 332 27.53 -13.21 1.59
C PHE A 332 26.06 -12.83 1.79
N ASN A 333 25.74 -12.22 2.93
CA ASN A 333 24.38 -11.79 3.25
C ASN A 333 23.84 -10.72 2.31
N LYS A 334 24.73 -9.87 1.80
CA LYS A 334 24.38 -8.91 0.76
C LYS A 334 24.05 -9.65 -0.54
N ARG A 335 24.93 -10.54 -1.00
CA ARG A 335 24.71 -11.36 -2.22
C ARG A 335 23.42 -12.17 -2.17
N LEU A 336 23.20 -12.91 -1.08
CA LEU A 336 21.99 -13.73 -0.91
C LEU A 336 20.72 -12.89 -1.07
N ARG A 337 20.68 -11.70 -0.45
CA ARG A 337 19.48 -10.84 -0.46
C ARG A 337 19.30 -10.05 -1.75
N GLU A 338 20.38 -9.59 -2.37
CA GLU A 338 20.31 -8.68 -3.51
C GLU A 338 20.41 -9.38 -4.87
N GLU A 339 21.01 -10.58 -4.91
CA GLU A 339 21.26 -11.32 -6.16
C GLU A 339 20.44 -12.61 -6.19
N GLU A 340 20.67 -13.54 -5.26
CA GLU A 340 20.11 -14.91 -5.34
C GLU A 340 18.58 -14.96 -5.22
N PHE A 341 18.00 -14.25 -4.23
CA PHE A 341 16.54 -14.19 -4.11
C PHE A 341 15.88 -13.48 -5.30
N GLU A 342 16.52 -12.45 -5.85
CA GLU A 342 16.00 -11.74 -7.03
C GLU A 342 16.07 -12.62 -8.28
N GLU A 343 17.12 -13.43 -8.44
CA GLU A 343 17.24 -14.39 -9.52
C GLU A 343 16.08 -15.41 -9.49
N ILE A 344 15.84 -16.04 -8.34
CA ILE A 344 14.72 -17.00 -8.16
C ILE A 344 13.37 -16.36 -8.49
N ARG A 345 13.14 -15.12 -7.99
CA ARG A 345 11.92 -14.36 -8.27
C ARG A 345 11.78 -14.09 -9.77
N SER A 346 12.84 -13.60 -10.40
CA SER A 346 12.82 -13.20 -11.81
C SER A 346 12.54 -14.37 -12.74
N GLN A 347 13.12 -15.54 -12.46
CA GLN A 347 12.92 -16.75 -13.26
C GLN A 347 11.47 -17.26 -13.16
N SER A 348 10.98 -17.44 -11.93
CA SER A 348 9.62 -17.93 -11.67
C SER A 348 8.57 -16.97 -12.23
N ARG A 349 8.79 -15.66 -12.06
CA ARG A 349 7.96 -14.60 -12.62
C ARG A 349 7.87 -14.72 -14.13
N LYS A 350 9.01 -14.84 -14.80
CA LYS A 350 9.09 -14.89 -16.27
C LYS A 350 8.32 -16.08 -16.82
N GLU A 351 8.45 -17.26 -16.21
CA GLU A 351 7.71 -18.46 -16.64
C GLU A 351 6.18 -18.24 -16.61
N ILE A 352 5.67 -17.59 -15.57
CA ILE A 352 4.24 -17.30 -15.45
C ILE A 352 3.82 -16.18 -16.41
N GLU A 353 4.60 -15.11 -16.51
CA GLU A 353 4.31 -13.99 -17.39
C GLU A 353 4.33 -14.42 -18.88
N ASP A 354 5.24 -15.31 -19.28
CA ASP A 354 5.28 -15.89 -20.62
C ASP A 354 4.00 -16.70 -20.95
N MET A 355 3.43 -17.41 -19.97
CA MET A 355 2.13 -18.07 -20.15
C MET A 355 0.98 -17.05 -20.25
N VAL A 356 0.98 -16.02 -19.39
CA VAL A 356 -0.04 -14.97 -19.35
C VAL A 356 -0.07 -14.15 -20.64
N GLU A 357 1.06 -13.99 -21.33
CA GLU A 357 1.15 -13.24 -22.59
C GLU A 357 0.10 -13.71 -23.61
N PHE A 358 -0.15 -15.01 -23.68
CA PHE A 358 -1.03 -15.62 -24.70
C PHE A 358 -2.41 -16.03 -24.18
N MET A 359 -2.69 -15.80 -22.89
CA MET A 359 -3.98 -16.19 -22.30
C MET A 359 -5.15 -15.39 -22.91
N PRO A 360 -6.24 -16.08 -23.31
CA PRO A 360 -7.50 -15.43 -23.64
C PRO A 360 -8.11 -14.68 -22.46
N LYS A 361 -9.00 -13.71 -22.76
CA LYS A 361 -9.70 -12.88 -21.76
C LYS A 361 -10.38 -13.68 -20.64
N SER A 362 -11.00 -14.81 -20.97
CA SER A 362 -11.66 -15.69 -20.01
C SER A 362 -10.67 -16.37 -19.05
N GLU A 363 -9.52 -16.82 -19.56
CA GLU A 363 -8.49 -17.47 -18.75
C GLU A 363 -7.79 -16.46 -17.83
N LEU A 364 -7.55 -15.23 -18.31
CA LEU A 364 -7.07 -14.14 -17.46
C LEU A 364 -8.00 -13.90 -16.27
N ALA A 365 -9.32 -13.88 -16.52
CA ALA A 365 -10.32 -13.71 -15.46
C ALA A 365 -10.30 -14.87 -14.46
N SER A 366 -10.28 -16.11 -14.96
CA SER A 366 -10.22 -17.31 -14.12
C SER A 366 -8.93 -17.38 -13.28
N MET A 367 -7.79 -16.99 -13.86
CA MET A 367 -6.52 -16.94 -13.14
C MET A 367 -6.55 -15.86 -12.04
N ALA A 368 -7.07 -14.67 -12.34
CA ALA A 368 -7.22 -13.60 -11.35
C ALA A 368 -8.12 -14.04 -10.19
N GLU A 369 -9.26 -14.68 -10.49
CA GLU A 369 -10.15 -15.25 -9.48
C GLU A 369 -9.44 -16.31 -8.62
N ALA A 370 -8.72 -17.24 -9.25
CA ALA A 370 -8.04 -18.33 -8.56
C ALA A 370 -6.96 -17.81 -7.60
N LEU A 371 -6.20 -16.78 -7.98
CA LEU A 371 -5.16 -16.20 -7.14
C LEU A 371 -5.74 -15.47 -5.93
N VAL A 372 -6.85 -14.75 -6.09
CA VAL A 372 -7.59 -14.17 -4.95
C VAL A 372 -8.12 -15.30 -4.05
N ASN A 373 -8.73 -16.33 -4.63
CA ASN A 373 -9.28 -17.46 -3.86
C ASN A 373 -8.19 -18.23 -3.07
N LEU A 374 -6.98 -18.34 -3.61
CA LEU A 374 -5.85 -18.99 -2.94
C LEU A 374 -5.50 -18.29 -1.61
N THR A 375 -5.57 -16.95 -1.58
CA THR A 375 -5.35 -16.19 -0.35
C THR A 375 -6.47 -16.44 0.68
N SER A 376 -7.73 -16.47 0.23
CA SER A 376 -8.89 -16.77 1.07
C SER A 376 -8.81 -18.18 1.66
N LEU A 377 -8.43 -19.17 0.84
CA LEU A 377 -8.30 -20.56 1.27
C LEU A 377 -7.24 -20.74 2.37
N LYS A 378 -6.06 -20.11 2.22
CA LYS A 378 -5.03 -20.19 3.28
C LYS A 378 -5.55 -19.68 4.61
N ARG A 379 -6.30 -18.58 4.61
CA ARG A 379 -6.82 -18.00 5.85
C ARG A 379 -7.76 -18.97 6.55
N HIS A 380 -8.66 -19.59 5.78
CA HIS A 380 -9.60 -20.59 6.30
C HIS A 380 -8.87 -21.77 6.98
N VAL A 381 -7.73 -22.20 6.43
CA VAL A 381 -7.01 -23.39 6.91
C VAL A 381 -5.95 -23.06 7.99
N SER A 382 -5.32 -21.88 7.98
CA SER A 382 -4.08 -21.66 8.73
C SER A 382 -4.26 -21.25 10.20
N ARG A 383 -5.39 -20.66 10.59
CA ARG A 383 -5.71 -20.26 11.97
C ARG A 383 -7.22 -20.19 12.08
N GLY A 384 -7.83 -20.76 13.12
CA GLY A 384 -9.29 -20.86 13.35
C GLY A 384 -10.08 -19.54 13.44
N MET A 385 -9.66 -18.47 12.76
CA MET A 385 -10.49 -17.35 12.40
C MET A 385 -11.55 -17.85 11.41
N GLN A 386 -12.79 -17.95 11.86
CA GLN A 386 -13.97 -18.22 11.03
C GLN A 386 -14.24 -17.12 9.97
N THR A 387 -13.29 -16.22 9.72
CA THR A 387 -13.50 -15.06 8.87
C THR A 387 -12.93 -15.26 7.46
N VAL A 388 -13.86 -15.67 6.60
CA VAL A 388 -14.16 -15.09 5.28
C VAL A 388 -13.36 -15.56 4.06
N GLY A 389 -13.95 -16.52 3.34
CA GLY A 389 -13.84 -16.67 1.89
C GLY A 389 -15.06 -16.02 1.23
N GLY A 390 -15.15 -14.69 1.31
CA GLY A 390 -16.25 -13.92 0.75
C GLY A 390 -16.28 -13.98 -0.79
N PRO A 391 -17.42 -13.60 -1.42
CA PRO A 391 -17.54 -13.59 -2.87
C PRO A 391 -16.48 -12.69 -3.52
N ILE A 392 -15.83 -13.22 -4.56
CA ILE A 392 -14.80 -12.52 -5.35
C ILE A 392 -15.48 -11.80 -6.51
N ASP A 393 -15.13 -10.53 -6.67
CA ASP A 393 -15.48 -9.75 -7.84
C ASP A 393 -14.37 -9.86 -8.88
N VAL A 394 -14.74 -10.03 -10.15
CA VAL A 394 -13.82 -10.18 -11.29
C VAL A 394 -14.33 -9.34 -12.45
N ALA A 395 -13.48 -8.46 -12.95
CA ALA A 395 -13.74 -7.65 -14.13
C ALA A 395 -12.62 -7.83 -15.16
N VAL A 396 -12.99 -7.79 -16.44
CA VAL A 396 -12.06 -7.77 -17.57
C VAL A 396 -12.28 -6.50 -18.35
N ILE A 397 -11.19 -5.81 -18.65
CA ILE A 397 -11.18 -4.56 -19.39
C ILE A 397 -10.45 -4.84 -20.69
N SER A 398 -11.13 -4.65 -21.81
CA SER A 398 -10.50 -4.77 -23.13
C SER A 398 -10.86 -3.57 -23.99
N ARG A 399 -10.02 -3.27 -24.98
CA ARG A 399 -10.25 -2.13 -25.87
C ARG A 399 -11.57 -2.22 -26.65
N ALA A 400 -11.96 -3.43 -27.06
CA ALA A 400 -13.15 -3.66 -27.88
C ALA A 400 -14.44 -3.75 -27.04
N ASP A 401 -14.37 -4.38 -25.87
CA ASP A 401 -15.57 -4.71 -25.08
C ASP A 401 -15.82 -3.73 -23.91
N GLY A 402 -14.91 -2.80 -23.64
CA GLY A 402 -15.03 -1.93 -22.47
C GLY A 402 -14.69 -2.64 -21.17
N PHE A 403 -15.25 -2.11 -20.07
CA PHE A 403 -15.23 -2.74 -18.75
C PHE A 403 -16.35 -3.77 -18.66
N ILE A 404 -16.01 -5.05 -18.47
CA ILE A 404 -16.97 -6.15 -18.37
C ILE A 404 -16.84 -6.85 -17.03
N TRP A 405 -17.98 -7.00 -16.34
CA TRP A 405 -18.07 -7.88 -15.17
C TRP A 405 -18.11 -9.35 -15.62
N VAL A 406 -17.09 -10.12 -15.24
CA VAL A 406 -17.09 -11.59 -15.42
C VAL A 406 -17.79 -12.26 -14.25
N LYS A 407 -17.54 -11.74 -13.04
CA LYS A 407 -18.19 -12.17 -11.82
C LYS A 407 -18.43 -10.95 -10.95
N ARG A 408 -19.69 -10.73 -10.55
CA ARG A 408 -20.07 -9.60 -9.71
C ARG A 408 -20.99 -10.05 -8.61
N LYS A 409 -20.64 -9.70 -7.37
CA LYS A 409 -21.52 -9.87 -6.22
C LYS A 409 -22.60 -8.79 -6.21
N HIS A 410 -23.77 -9.16 -5.73
CA HIS A 410 -24.85 -8.23 -5.45
C HIS A 410 -25.24 -8.35 -3.98
N TYR A 411 -25.53 -7.21 -3.34
CA TYR A 411 -26.07 -7.20 -1.97
C TYR A 411 -27.56 -7.61 -1.94
N PHE A 412 -28.15 -7.89 -3.09
CA PHE A 412 -29.54 -8.26 -3.30
C PHE A 412 -29.64 -9.29 -4.43
N GLU A 413 -30.73 -10.05 -4.47
CA GLU A 413 -31.04 -10.96 -5.58
C GLU A 413 -31.60 -10.16 -6.78
N PRO A 414 -30.94 -10.19 -7.96
CA PRO A 414 -31.41 -9.47 -9.14
C PRO A 414 -32.83 -9.85 -9.57
N GLU A 415 -33.22 -11.11 -9.39
CA GLU A 415 -34.52 -11.67 -9.75
C GLU A 415 -35.66 -11.01 -8.94
N LEU A 416 -35.38 -10.62 -7.70
CA LEU A 416 -36.33 -9.90 -6.84
C LEU A 416 -36.42 -8.41 -7.17
N ASN A 417 -35.48 -7.87 -7.97
CA ASN A 417 -35.30 -6.44 -8.18
C ASN A 417 -35.33 -6.05 -9.67
N LEU A 418 -36.35 -6.51 -10.39
CA LEU A 418 -36.50 -6.28 -11.84
C LEU A 418 -36.41 -4.81 -12.26
N ARG A 419 -36.91 -3.87 -11.43
CA ARG A 419 -36.80 -2.42 -11.70
C ARG A 419 -35.35 -1.95 -11.83
N TYR A 420 -34.45 -2.49 -11.01
CA TYR A 420 -33.02 -2.20 -11.10
C TYR A 420 -32.47 -2.73 -12.43
N VAL A 421 -32.77 -3.98 -12.77
CA VAL A 421 -32.32 -4.64 -14.00
C VAL A 421 -32.79 -3.87 -15.24
N HIS A 422 -34.05 -3.46 -15.27
CA HIS A 422 -34.60 -2.64 -16.35
C HIS A 422 -33.90 -1.29 -16.47
N ARG A 423 -33.71 -0.56 -15.36
CA ARG A 423 -33.02 0.74 -15.38
C ARG A 423 -31.59 0.64 -15.92
N VAL A 424 -30.85 -0.38 -15.50
CA VAL A 424 -29.48 -0.61 -15.99
C VAL A 424 -29.50 -0.89 -17.49
N ARG A 425 -30.40 -1.76 -17.97
CA ARG A 425 -30.55 -2.05 -19.41
C ARG A 425 -30.95 -0.82 -20.22
N SER A 426 -31.87 0.01 -19.73
CA SER A 426 -32.31 1.22 -20.42
C SER A 426 -31.21 2.28 -20.51
N ASN A 427 -30.38 2.41 -19.47
CA ASN A 427 -29.25 3.33 -19.51
C ASN A 427 -28.20 2.91 -20.55
N LEU A 428 -27.91 1.60 -20.67
CA LEU A 428 -27.03 1.07 -21.71
C LEU A 428 -27.51 1.43 -23.13
N MET A 429 -28.82 1.26 -23.40
CA MET A 429 -29.41 1.59 -24.70
C MET A 429 -29.39 3.10 -25.02
N MET A 430 -29.53 3.98 -24.01
CA MET A 430 -29.46 5.43 -24.23
C MET A 430 -28.04 5.93 -24.51
N THR A 431 -27.01 5.31 -23.95
CA THR A 431 -25.61 5.61 -24.28
C THR A 431 -25.29 5.25 -25.73
N GLU A 432 -25.73 4.08 -26.22
CA GLU A 432 -25.53 3.67 -27.62
C GLU A 432 -26.20 4.66 -28.61
N SER A 433 -27.41 5.13 -28.30
CA SER A 433 -28.11 6.10 -29.18
C SER A 433 -27.47 7.49 -29.27
N ARG A 434 -26.63 7.87 -28.30
CA ARG A 434 -25.95 9.18 -28.29
C ARG A 434 -24.62 9.17 -29.04
N ASP A 435 -23.98 8.00 -29.16
CA ASP A 435 -22.75 7.84 -29.94
C ASP A 435 -23.03 7.72 -31.45
N ASP A 436 -24.26 7.39 -31.86
CA ASP A 436 -24.70 7.38 -33.28
C ASP A 436 -25.07 8.78 -33.82
N GLU A 437 -25.24 9.79 -32.95
CA GLU A 437 -25.62 11.16 -33.33
C GLU A 437 -24.46 12.18 -33.28
N ALA A 438 -23.22 11.74 -32.99
CA ALA A 438 -22.00 12.58 -32.94
C ALA A 438 -20.98 12.15 -34.00
#